data_AF-A0A9X1SZY5-F1
#
_entry.id   AF-A0A9X1SZY5-F1
#
_cell.length_a   1.000
_cell.length_b   1.000
_cell.length_c   1.000
_cell.angle_alpha   90.00
_cell.angle_beta   90.00
_cell.angle_gamma   90.00
#
_symmetry.space_group_name_H-M   'P 1'
#
loop_
_entity.id
_entity.type
_entity.pdbx_description
1 polymer ?
#
loop_
_entity_poly.entity_id
_entity_poly.type
_entity_poly.pdbx_seq_one_letter_code
_entity_poly.pdbx_strand_id
1 'polypeptide(L)'
;MTTTFTSYRQITADLTTSLKRVTEKPDVARETEYYLAHIGNVKSIDDFFADSRLYDYALKAHGLEDMGYAKAFMRKVLTEGVASDDAFANKLSDSRYTDLVKSLNFAADGAAATASDKARKGVTEKYARQTLEQDAGEDNAGVRLALYFERMAPGVTNAFGLLADEALAQVVRTIMQVPEAFSAADIDKQADAVSKAIDLKDLQDPQKMSKLMERFTALWELDHATSSYDPLALFGKQSGFGISSDLLLSINTLKLGGR
;
A
#
# COMPACT_ATOMS: atom_id res chain seq x y z
N MET A 1 8.55 -1.54 -21.18
CA MET A 1 7.92 -1.71 -19.85
C MET A 1 8.47 -0.63 -18.93
N THR A 2 7.63 0.07 -18.17
CA THR A 2 8.08 1.01 -17.14
C THR A 2 8.54 0.20 -15.93
N THR A 3 9.73 0.51 -15.40
CA THR A 3 10.26 -0.19 -14.23
C THR A 3 9.42 0.08 -12.99
N THR A 4 9.52 -0.77 -11.97
CA THR A 4 8.85 -0.58 -10.67
C THR A 4 9.11 0.83 -10.12
N PHE A 5 10.38 1.27 -10.13
CA PHE A 5 10.78 2.61 -9.72
C PHE A 5 10.12 3.72 -10.55
N THR A 6 10.12 3.58 -11.89
CA THR A 6 9.55 4.60 -12.78
C THR A 6 8.05 4.76 -12.53
N SER A 7 7.33 3.65 -12.45
CA SER A 7 5.88 3.64 -12.23
C SER A 7 5.51 4.21 -10.85
N TYR A 8 6.25 3.83 -9.81
CA TYR A 8 6.10 4.42 -8.47
C TYR A 8 6.32 5.94 -8.48
N ARG A 9 7.43 6.42 -9.06
CA ARG A 9 7.73 7.86 -9.15
C ARG A 9 6.70 8.65 -9.95
N GLN A 10 6.14 8.07 -11.02
CA GLN A 10 5.08 8.71 -11.80
C GLN A 10 3.82 8.94 -10.97
N ILE A 11 3.46 7.99 -10.09
CA ILE A 11 2.30 8.11 -9.20
C ILE A 11 2.58 9.11 -8.08
N THR A 12 3.73 9.01 -7.42
CA THR A 12 4.03 9.81 -6.22
C THR A 12 4.46 11.25 -6.52
N ALA A 13 5.02 11.53 -7.70
CA ALA A 13 5.37 12.89 -8.09
C ALA A 13 4.15 13.82 -8.19
N ASP A 14 2.98 13.28 -8.56
CA ASP A 14 1.71 14.00 -8.52
C ASP A 14 0.59 13.06 -8.06
N LEU A 15 0.64 12.76 -6.76
CA LEU A 15 -0.35 11.91 -6.10
C LEU A 15 -1.76 12.50 -6.20
N THR A 16 -1.89 13.83 -6.15
CA THR A 16 -3.19 14.53 -6.25
C THR A 16 -3.87 14.24 -7.58
N THR A 17 -3.15 14.41 -8.69
CA THR A 17 -3.69 14.10 -10.02
C THR A 17 -3.95 12.61 -10.19
N SER A 18 -3.11 11.75 -9.63
CA SER A 18 -3.31 10.30 -9.66
C SER A 18 -4.58 9.88 -8.91
N LEU A 19 -4.80 10.41 -7.71
CA LEU A 19 -6.04 10.19 -6.95
C LEU A 19 -7.25 10.76 -7.68
N LYS A 20 -7.15 11.96 -8.27
CA LYS A 20 -8.24 12.57 -9.05
C LYS A 20 -8.70 11.65 -10.18
N ARG A 21 -7.75 11.11 -10.97
CA ARG A 21 -8.05 10.15 -12.04
C ARG A 21 -8.77 8.91 -11.52
N VAL A 22 -8.38 8.39 -10.36
CA VAL A 22 -9.05 7.24 -9.73
C VAL A 22 -10.46 7.60 -9.28
N THR A 23 -10.65 8.77 -8.66
CA THR A 23 -11.99 9.22 -8.21
C THR A 23 -12.97 9.48 -9.36
N GLU A 24 -12.46 9.80 -10.56
CA GLU A 24 -13.27 10.01 -11.76
C GLU A 24 -13.66 8.69 -12.47
N LYS A 25 -13.11 7.54 -12.06
CA LYS A 25 -13.51 6.23 -12.60
C LYS A 25 -15.00 5.99 -12.27
N PRO A 26 -15.83 5.52 -13.23
CA PRO A 26 -17.27 5.37 -13.03
C PRO A 26 -17.67 4.55 -11.81
N ASP A 27 -16.98 3.42 -11.56
CA ASP A 27 -17.28 2.55 -10.42
C ASP A 27 -16.89 3.23 -9.10
N VAL A 28 -15.70 3.82 -9.02
CA VAL A 28 -15.24 4.55 -7.82
C VAL A 28 -16.18 5.71 -7.50
N ALA A 29 -16.53 6.51 -8.50
CA ALA A 29 -17.45 7.64 -8.34
C ALA A 29 -18.82 7.19 -7.81
N ARG A 30 -19.40 6.15 -8.42
CA ARG A 30 -20.71 5.61 -8.06
C ARG A 30 -20.72 5.04 -6.63
N GLU A 31 -19.69 4.31 -6.24
CA GLU A 31 -19.59 3.76 -4.88
C GLU A 31 -19.34 4.87 -3.84
N THR A 32 -18.49 5.86 -4.18
CA THR A 32 -18.21 7.02 -3.32
C THR A 32 -19.46 7.88 -3.10
N GLU A 33 -20.23 8.13 -4.16
CA GLU A 33 -21.49 8.88 -4.10
C GLU A 33 -22.50 8.19 -3.19
N TYR A 34 -22.67 6.87 -3.36
CA TYR A 34 -23.53 6.09 -2.48
C TYR A 34 -23.07 6.17 -1.02
N TYR A 35 -21.78 5.96 -0.77
CA TYR A 35 -21.24 6.04 0.58
C TYR A 35 -21.54 7.39 1.23
N LEU A 36 -21.24 8.50 0.55
CA LEU A 36 -21.44 9.86 1.09
C LEU A 36 -22.92 10.22 1.31
N ALA A 37 -23.82 9.72 0.46
CA ALA A 37 -25.25 9.95 0.57
C ALA A 37 -25.90 9.18 1.72
N HIS A 38 -25.38 8.00 2.04
CA HIS A 38 -26.02 7.07 2.98
C HIS A 38 -25.34 6.98 4.34
N ILE A 39 -24.01 7.11 4.44
CA ILE A 39 -23.27 6.88 5.69
C ILE A 39 -23.74 7.80 6.85
N GLY A 40 -24.10 9.05 6.55
CA GLY A 40 -24.57 10.00 7.56
C GLY A 40 -25.89 9.60 8.23
N ASN A 41 -26.63 8.64 7.66
CA ASN A 41 -27.88 8.12 8.20
C ASN A 41 -27.68 6.91 9.12
N VAL A 42 -26.50 6.28 9.09
CA VAL A 42 -26.17 5.11 9.92
C VAL A 42 -25.92 5.57 11.36
N LYS A 43 -26.69 5.07 12.33
CA LYS A 43 -26.61 5.49 13.76
C LYS A 43 -26.16 4.38 14.70
N SER A 44 -25.99 3.18 14.19
CA SER A 44 -25.57 2.04 14.97
C SER A 44 -24.72 1.07 14.15
N ILE A 45 -24.07 0.15 14.85
CA ILE A 45 -23.38 -0.97 14.23
C ILE A 45 -24.40 -1.83 13.45
N ASP A 46 -25.61 -2.02 13.96
CA ASP A 46 -26.63 -2.79 13.25
C ASP A 46 -27.03 -2.15 11.92
N ASP A 47 -27.22 -0.83 11.89
CA ASP A 47 -27.48 -0.09 10.65
C ASP A 47 -26.32 -0.26 9.64
N PHE A 48 -25.07 -0.20 10.13
CA PHE A 48 -23.88 -0.35 9.30
C PHE A 48 -23.79 -1.75 8.68
N PHE A 49 -24.10 -2.80 9.45
CA PHE A 49 -24.07 -4.18 8.95
C PHE A 49 -25.29 -4.55 8.10
N ALA A 50 -26.39 -3.79 8.23
CA ALA A 50 -27.59 -3.98 7.41
C ALA A 50 -27.38 -3.49 5.97
N ASP A 51 -26.48 -2.52 5.75
CA ASP A 51 -26.12 -2.02 4.43
C ASP A 51 -24.79 -2.64 3.97
N SER A 52 -24.88 -3.70 3.16
CA SER A 52 -23.69 -4.37 2.64
C SER A 52 -22.80 -3.46 1.80
N ARG A 53 -23.39 -2.48 1.10
CA ARG A 53 -22.64 -1.59 0.21
C ARG A 53 -21.80 -0.60 0.99
N LEU A 54 -22.34 -0.06 2.10
CA LEU A 54 -21.55 0.74 3.05
C LEU A 54 -20.47 -0.09 3.76
N TYR A 55 -20.82 -1.30 4.18
CA TYR A 55 -19.88 -2.22 4.84
C TYR A 55 -18.70 -2.57 3.94
N ASP A 56 -18.96 -3.03 2.71
CA ASP A 56 -17.93 -3.43 1.75
C ASP A 56 -17.06 -2.22 1.35
N TYR A 57 -17.67 -1.04 1.18
CA TYR A 57 -16.94 0.19 0.89
C TYR A 57 -15.94 0.55 1.99
N ALA A 58 -16.40 0.54 3.25
CA ALA A 58 -15.54 0.85 4.39
C ALA A 58 -14.44 -0.20 4.56
N LEU A 59 -14.73 -1.49 4.38
CA LEU A 59 -13.71 -2.53 4.46
C LEU A 59 -12.67 -2.37 3.36
N LYS A 60 -13.10 -2.13 2.11
CA LYS A 60 -12.20 -1.85 1.00
C LYS A 60 -11.32 -0.64 1.30
N ALA A 61 -11.88 0.46 1.78
CA ALA A 61 -11.12 1.65 2.16
C ALA A 61 -9.99 1.35 3.17
N HIS A 62 -10.19 0.41 4.07
CA HIS A 62 -9.20 0.00 5.07
C HIS A 62 -8.34 -1.19 4.63
N GLY A 63 -8.45 -1.63 3.37
CA GLY A 63 -7.71 -2.76 2.83
C GLY A 63 -8.13 -4.11 3.42
N LEU A 64 -9.35 -4.21 3.95
CA LEU A 64 -9.93 -5.40 4.59
C LEU A 64 -11.00 -6.08 3.71
N GLU A 65 -10.97 -5.83 2.40
CA GLU A 65 -11.93 -6.36 1.42
C GLU A 65 -12.05 -7.89 1.49
N ASP A 66 -10.92 -8.60 1.58
CA ASP A 66 -10.88 -10.06 1.69
C ASP A 66 -11.50 -10.60 3.00
N MET A 67 -11.69 -9.74 4.00
CA MET A 67 -12.29 -10.10 5.29
C MET A 67 -13.79 -9.74 5.34
N GLY A 68 -14.39 -9.32 4.22
CA GLY A 68 -15.82 -8.98 4.13
C GLY A 68 -16.74 -10.11 4.60
N TYR A 69 -16.36 -11.37 4.38
CA TYR A 69 -17.12 -12.54 4.82
C TYR A 69 -17.18 -12.69 6.35
N ALA A 70 -16.20 -12.17 7.09
CA ALA A 70 -16.02 -12.40 8.53
C ALA A 70 -16.88 -11.46 9.39
N LYS A 71 -18.20 -11.39 9.10
CA LYS A 71 -19.11 -10.39 9.71
C LYS A 71 -19.12 -10.43 11.24
N ALA A 72 -19.12 -11.62 11.85
CA ALA A 72 -19.11 -11.75 13.31
C ALA A 72 -17.81 -11.21 13.93
N PHE A 73 -16.68 -11.44 13.27
CA PHE A 73 -15.39 -10.89 13.67
C PHE A 73 -15.39 -9.37 13.56
N MET A 74 -15.81 -8.81 12.41
CA MET A 74 -15.87 -7.34 12.24
C MET A 74 -16.82 -6.68 13.23
N ARG A 75 -17.95 -7.33 13.54
CA ARG A 75 -18.89 -6.84 14.54
C ARG A 75 -18.23 -6.73 15.91
N LYS A 76 -17.45 -7.74 16.31
CA LYS A 76 -16.69 -7.71 17.57
C LYS A 76 -15.65 -6.58 17.57
N VAL A 77 -14.88 -6.44 16.48
CA VAL A 77 -13.90 -5.35 16.29
C VAL A 77 -14.54 -3.98 16.51
N LEU A 78 -15.67 -3.70 15.84
CA LEU A 78 -16.35 -2.40 15.92
C LEU A 78 -17.08 -2.17 17.25
N THR A 79 -17.58 -3.24 17.88
CA THR A 79 -18.34 -3.15 19.13
C THR A 79 -17.44 -2.89 20.33
N GLU A 80 -16.28 -3.54 20.42
CA GLU A 80 -15.34 -3.32 21.52
C GLU A 80 -14.55 -2.01 21.39
N GLY A 81 -14.43 -1.48 20.17
CA GLY A 81 -13.75 -0.22 19.94
C GLY A 81 -12.22 -0.34 20.07
N VAL A 82 -11.56 0.78 20.40
CA VAL A 82 -10.11 0.87 20.61
C VAL A 82 -9.73 1.62 21.89
N ALA A 83 -10.72 2.00 22.71
CA ALA A 83 -10.48 2.86 23.88
C ALA A 83 -9.79 2.13 25.04
N SER A 84 -10.01 0.83 25.19
CA SER A 84 -9.34 -0.01 26.18
C SER A 84 -8.16 -0.74 25.55
N ASP A 85 -7.03 -0.83 26.24
CA ASP A 85 -5.89 -1.66 25.83
C ASP A 85 -6.29 -3.13 25.63
N ASP A 86 -7.33 -3.58 26.34
CA ASP A 86 -7.87 -4.93 26.25
C ASP A 86 -8.88 -5.15 25.12
N ALA A 87 -9.26 -4.09 24.41
CA ALA A 87 -10.23 -4.18 23.31
C ALA A 87 -9.73 -5.13 22.23
N PHE A 88 -10.64 -5.92 21.67
CA PHE A 88 -10.32 -6.97 20.71
C PHE A 88 -9.45 -6.48 19.55
N ALA A 89 -9.73 -5.30 18.99
CA ALA A 89 -8.95 -4.72 17.90
C ALA A 89 -7.49 -4.43 18.29
N ASN A 90 -7.22 -4.01 19.53
CA ASN A 90 -5.88 -3.70 20.03
C ASN A 90 -5.04 -4.97 20.30
N LYS A 91 -5.69 -6.13 20.41
CA LYS A 91 -5.05 -7.44 20.56
C LYS A 91 -4.71 -8.11 19.23
N LEU A 92 -5.20 -7.56 18.12
CA LEU A 92 -4.88 -8.06 16.78
C LEU A 92 -3.53 -7.51 16.35
N SER A 93 -2.74 -8.34 15.67
CA SER A 93 -1.47 -7.92 15.08
C SER A 93 -1.71 -6.89 13.97
N ASP A 94 -2.71 -7.14 13.13
CA ASP A 94 -3.02 -6.30 11.99
C ASP A 94 -3.69 -4.97 12.41
N SER A 95 -2.95 -3.87 12.25
CA SER A 95 -3.39 -2.54 12.65
C SER A 95 -4.59 -2.00 11.85
N ARG A 96 -4.88 -2.56 10.67
CA ARG A 96 -5.99 -2.13 9.80
C ARG A 96 -7.34 -2.21 10.50
N TYR A 97 -7.52 -3.18 11.42
CA TYR A 97 -8.73 -3.30 12.23
C TYR A 97 -8.90 -2.11 13.18
N THR A 98 -7.82 -1.66 13.83
CA THR A 98 -7.88 -0.47 14.70
C THR A 98 -8.13 0.80 13.89
N ASP A 99 -7.61 0.89 12.66
CA ASP A 99 -7.83 2.01 11.76
C ASP A 99 -9.30 2.09 11.29
N LEU A 100 -9.92 0.94 10.96
CA LEU A 100 -11.36 0.86 10.67
C LEU A 100 -12.20 1.37 11.84
N VAL A 101 -11.90 0.91 13.06
CA VAL A 101 -12.61 1.37 14.26
C VAL A 101 -12.42 2.87 14.48
N LYS A 102 -11.22 3.41 14.29
CA LYS A 102 -10.93 4.85 14.43
C LYS A 102 -11.71 5.71 13.42
N SER A 103 -11.99 5.18 12.25
CA SER A 103 -12.80 5.85 11.22
C SER A 103 -14.29 5.77 11.53
N LEU A 104 -14.78 4.65 12.07
CA LEU A 104 -16.19 4.36 12.36
C LEU A 104 -16.40 4.00 13.84
N ASN A 105 -16.08 4.93 14.74
CA ASN A 105 -15.97 4.63 16.17
C ASN A 105 -17.32 4.62 16.91
N PHE A 106 -18.19 3.67 16.55
CA PHE A 106 -19.50 3.50 17.20
C PHE A 106 -19.39 3.24 18.71
N ALA A 107 -18.32 2.59 19.17
CA ALA A 107 -18.09 2.30 20.58
C ALA A 107 -17.90 3.57 21.42
N ALA A 108 -17.18 4.57 20.90
CA ALA A 108 -16.95 5.83 21.62
C ALA A 108 -18.01 6.91 21.29
N ASP A 109 -18.39 7.01 20.02
CA ASP A 109 -19.18 8.15 19.51
C ASP A 109 -20.66 7.79 19.30
N GLY A 110 -21.03 6.52 19.44
CA GLY A 110 -22.40 6.04 19.25
C GLY A 110 -22.99 6.48 17.91
N ALA A 111 -24.18 7.08 17.96
CA ALA A 111 -24.89 7.57 16.78
C ALA A 111 -24.20 8.73 16.04
N ALA A 112 -23.19 9.36 16.64
CA ALA A 112 -22.44 10.45 16.04
C ALA A 112 -21.22 9.95 15.23
N ALA A 113 -20.83 8.67 15.35
CA ALA A 113 -19.63 8.12 14.73
C ALA A 113 -19.53 8.44 13.22
N THR A 114 -20.65 8.33 12.51
CA THR A 114 -20.74 8.48 11.04
C THR A 114 -20.91 9.93 10.56
N ALA A 115 -21.14 10.86 11.48
CA ALA A 115 -21.24 12.29 11.16
C ALA A 115 -19.87 12.98 11.07
N SER A 116 -18.81 12.31 11.56
CA SER A 116 -17.46 12.87 11.60
C SER A 116 -16.81 12.97 10.23
N ASP A 117 -15.87 13.91 10.07
CA ASP A 117 -15.05 14.02 8.86
C ASP A 117 -14.21 12.75 8.63
N LYS A 118 -13.80 12.05 9.70
CA LYS A 118 -13.09 10.78 9.62
C LYS A 118 -13.94 9.72 8.93
N ALA A 119 -15.19 9.56 9.36
CA ALA A 119 -16.12 8.59 8.80
C ALA A 119 -16.55 8.93 7.37
N ARG A 120 -16.67 10.22 7.03
CA ARG A 120 -17.12 10.65 5.71
C ARG A 120 -15.95 10.85 4.75
N LYS A 121 -15.22 11.95 4.92
CA LYS A 121 -14.11 12.34 4.05
C LYS A 121 -12.94 11.36 4.16
N GLY A 122 -12.53 11.03 5.38
CA GLY A 122 -11.39 10.15 5.63
C GLY A 122 -11.55 8.76 5.00
N VAL A 123 -12.73 8.14 5.13
CA VAL A 123 -13.01 6.84 4.49
C VAL A 123 -13.01 6.95 2.97
N THR A 124 -13.58 8.01 2.39
CA THR A 124 -13.54 8.18 0.92
C THR A 124 -12.14 8.41 0.37
N GLU A 125 -11.29 9.15 1.09
CA GLU A 125 -9.88 9.35 0.71
C GLU A 125 -9.10 8.04 0.79
N LYS A 126 -9.32 7.26 1.85
CA LYS A 126 -8.74 5.92 2.00
C LYS A 126 -9.21 4.98 0.89
N TYR A 127 -10.48 5.01 0.50
CA TYR A 127 -11.01 4.22 -0.62
C TYR A 127 -10.33 4.55 -1.95
N ALA A 128 -10.21 5.85 -2.28
CA ALA A 128 -9.53 6.30 -3.49
C ALA A 128 -8.05 5.87 -3.48
N ARG A 129 -7.39 6.01 -2.34
CA ARG A 129 -5.99 5.62 -2.16
C ARG A 129 -5.78 4.11 -2.24
N GLN A 130 -6.64 3.31 -1.62
CA GLN A 130 -6.60 1.86 -1.75
C GLN A 130 -6.83 1.43 -3.20
N THR A 131 -7.79 2.03 -3.89
CA THR A 131 -8.09 1.69 -5.29
C THR A 131 -6.90 2.02 -6.19
N LEU A 132 -6.26 3.19 -6.00
CA LEU A 132 -5.03 3.56 -6.69
C LEU A 132 -3.91 2.51 -6.48
N GLU A 133 -3.74 2.06 -5.24
CA GLU A 133 -2.73 1.05 -4.88
C GLU A 133 -3.05 -0.32 -5.50
N GLN A 134 -4.31 -0.73 -5.50
CA GLN A 134 -4.76 -1.98 -6.14
C GLN A 134 -4.56 -1.92 -7.66
N ASP A 135 -5.03 -0.86 -8.32
CA ASP A 135 -4.86 -0.65 -9.76
C ASP A 135 -3.38 -0.70 -10.17
N ALA A 136 -2.50 -0.02 -9.43
CA ALA A 136 -1.07 -0.05 -9.70
C ALA A 136 -0.44 -1.43 -9.48
N GLY A 137 -1.02 -2.22 -8.57
CA GLY A 137 -0.60 -3.58 -8.26
C GLY A 137 -0.99 -4.62 -9.30
N GLU A 138 -2.07 -4.38 -10.06
CA GLU A 138 -2.46 -5.23 -11.20
C GLU A 138 -1.36 -5.23 -12.27
N ASP A 139 -0.74 -4.07 -12.50
CA ASP A 139 0.39 -3.93 -13.41
C ASP A 139 1.73 -4.34 -12.76
N ASN A 140 1.96 -3.94 -11.51
CA ASN A 140 3.22 -4.21 -10.81
C ASN A 140 3.04 -4.27 -9.29
N ALA A 141 3.13 -5.48 -8.73
CA ALA A 141 2.99 -5.72 -7.30
C ALA A 141 3.98 -4.92 -6.43
N GLY A 142 5.20 -4.66 -6.92
CA GLY A 142 6.19 -3.83 -6.24
C GLY A 142 5.76 -2.37 -6.10
N VAL A 143 5.06 -1.83 -7.11
CA VAL A 143 4.51 -0.47 -7.04
C VAL A 143 3.43 -0.39 -5.96
N ARG A 144 2.52 -1.38 -5.90
CA ARG A 144 1.51 -1.46 -4.84
C ARG A 144 2.13 -1.51 -3.45
N LEU A 145 3.13 -2.38 -3.26
CA LEU A 145 3.85 -2.50 -1.98
C LEU A 145 4.51 -1.17 -1.58
N ALA A 146 5.17 -0.47 -2.51
CA ALA A 146 5.81 0.81 -2.25
C ALA A 146 4.79 1.89 -1.83
N LEU A 147 3.68 2.02 -2.58
CA LEU A 147 2.63 3.01 -2.30
C LEU A 147 1.92 2.74 -0.97
N TYR A 148 1.68 1.46 -0.67
CA TYR A 148 1.10 1.00 0.59
C TYR A 148 2.02 1.29 1.77
N PHE A 149 3.32 0.97 1.63
CA PHE A 149 4.32 1.24 2.65
C PHE A 149 4.42 2.74 2.96
N GLU A 150 4.50 3.58 1.93
CA GLU A 150 4.52 5.04 2.10
C GLU A 150 3.28 5.57 2.84
N ARG A 151 2.12 4.94 2.64
CA ARG A 151 0.88 5.30 3.33
C ARG A 151 0.87 4.88 4.79
N MET A 152 1.25 3.64 5.08
CA MET A 152 0.99 3.00 6.37
C MET A 152 2.18 3.09 7.33
N ALA A 153 3.41 3.03 6.83
CA ALA A 153 4.61 3.04 7.64
C ALA A 153 4.77 4.27 8.56
N PRO A 154 4.37 5.51 8.19
CA PRO A 154 4.47 6.65 9.11
C PRO A 154 3.62 6.50 10.38
N GLY A 155 2.55 5.70 10.33
CA GLY A 155 1.68 5.42 11.47
C GLY A 155 2.20 4.33 12.41
N VAL A 156 3.30 3.65 12.03
CA VAL A 156 3.86 2.53 12.79
C VAL A 156 4.88 3.05 13.80
N THR A 157 4.73 2.66 15.06
CA THR A 157 5.53 3.20 16.18
C THR A 157 6.64 2.27 16.67
N ASN A 158 6.63 1.00 16.26
CA ASN A 158 7.59 -0.01 16.67
C ASN A 158 7.79 -1.07 15.57
N ALA A 159 8.87 -1.85 15.67
CA ALA A 159 9.20 -2.87 14.66
C ALA A 159 8.16 -3.99 14.57
N PHE A 160 7.48 -4.33 15.68
CA PHE A 160 6.40 -5.32 15.67
C PHE A 160 5.25 -4.86 14.77
N GLY A 161 4.90 -3.57 14.77
CA GLY A 161 3.87 -3.03 13.88
C GLY A 161 4.23 -3.13 12.40
N LEU A 162 5.52 -3.06 12.04
CA LEU A 162 5.96 -3.29 10.65
C LEU A 162 5.88 -4.77 10.28
N LEU A 163 6.16 -5.66 11.23
CA LEU A 163 6.13 -7.10 11.02
C LEU A 163 4.71 -7.69 11.06
N ALA A 164 3.78 -6.98 11.72
CA ALA A 164 2.41 -7.43 11.91
C ALA A 164 1.51 -7.23 10.68
N ASP A 165 1.92 -6.36 9.75
CA ASP A 165 1.30 -6.19 8.45
C ASP A 165 2.14 -6.92 7.39
N GLU A 166 1.53 -7.84 6.66
CA GLU A 166 2.23 -8.69 5.69
C GLU A 166 2.90 -7.87 4.56
N ALA A 167 2.25 -6.82 4.07
CA ALA A 167 2.78 -5.98 3.01
C ALA A 167 3.94 -5.12 3.52
N LEU A 168 3.83 -4.57 4.74
CA LEU A 168 4.95 -3.85 5.37
C LEU A 168 6.13 -4.78 5.63
N ALA A 169 5.88 -5.97 6.17
CA ALA A 169 6.91 -6.96 6.44
C ALA A 169 7.63 -7.39 5.15
N GLN A 170 6.90 -7.56 4.05
CA GLN A 170 7.48 -7.89 2.75
C GLN A 170 8.44 -6.82 2.23
N VAL A 171 8.07 -5.54 2.34
CA VAL A 171 8.94 -4.42 1.95
C VAL A 171 10.20 -4.39 2.81
N VAL A 172 10.05 -4.55 4.13
CA VAL A 172 11.18 -4.59 5.08
C VAL A 172 12.13 -5.74 4.75
N ARG A 173 11.61 -6.96 4.53
CA ARG A 173 12.41 -8.14 4.15
C ARG A 173 13.19 -7.90 2.85
N THR A 174 12.54 -7.30 1.86
CA THR A 174 13.16 -6.97 0.57
C THR A 174 14.29 -5.95 0.74
N ILE A 175 14.08 -4.88 1.52
CA ILE A 175 15.10 -3.86 1.79
C ILE A 175 16.30 -4.44 2.53
N MET A 176 16.04 -5.34 3.47
CA MET A 176 17.07 -6.06 4.24
C MET A 176 17.74 -7.18 3.44
N GLN A 177 17.21 -7.53 2.25
CA GLN A 177 17.65 -8.65 1.42
C GLN A 177 17.69 -9.97 2.20
N VAL A 178 16.68 -10.20 3.05
CA VAL A 178 16.52 -11.45 3.79
C VAL A 178 15.48 -12.35 3.12
N PRO A 179 15.70 -13.67 3.09
CA PRO A 179 14.76 -14.61 2.48
C PRO A 179 13.46 -14.70 3.29
N GLU A 180 12.39 -15.17 2.65
CA GLU A 180 11.08 -15.37 3.31
C GLU A 180 11.15 -16.28 4.54
N ALA A 181 12.06 -17.27 4.53
CA ALA A 181 12.32 -18.15 5.68
C ALA A 181 12.71 -17.40 6.96
N PHE A 182 13.16 -16.14 6.86
CA PHE A 182 13.39 -15.29 8.02
C PHE A 182 12.13 -15.05 8.86
N SER A 183 10.94 -15.09 8.25
CA SER A 183 9.65 -14.96 8.94
C SER A 183 9.37 -16.08 9.95
N ALA A 184 10.03 -17.24 9.81
CA ALA A 184 9.93 -18.36 10.74
C ALA A 184 10.83 -18.21 11.98
N ALA A 185 11.71 -17.19 12.01
CA ALA A 185 12.53 -16.91 13.17
C ALA A 185 11.68 -16.36 14.33
N ASP A 186 12.25 -16.39 15.54
CA ASP A 186 11.64 -15.76 16.71
C ASP A 186 11.32 -14.28 16.45
N ILE A 187 10.12 -13.84 16.83
CA ILE A 187 9.62 -12.51 16.51
C ILE A 187 10.46 -11.39 17.13
N ASP A 188 11.04 -11.60 18.30
CA ASP A 188 11.88 -10.61 18.95
C ASP A 188 13.19 -10.43 18.17
N LYS A 189 13.74 -11.53 17.65
CA LYS A 189 14.93 -11.48 16.78
C LYS A 189 14.63 -10.80 15.45
N GLN A 190 13.44 -11.01 14.89
CA GLN A 190 13.00 -10.29 13.70
C GLN A 190 12.90 -8.80 13.99
N ALA A 191 12.22 -8.41 15.08
CA ALA A 191 12.05 -7.02 15.48
C ALA A 191 13.40 -6.31 15.76
N ASP A 192 14.35 -7.00 16.38
CA ASP A 192 15.71 -6.50 16.60
C ASP A 192 16.45 -6.26 15.29
N ALA A 193 16.32 -7.17 14.32
CA ALA A 193 16.96 -7.03 13.02
C ALA A 193 16.36 -5.86 12.24
N VAL A 194 15.02 -5.71 12.25
CA VAL A 194 14.32 -4.57 11.64
C VAL A 194 14.75 -3.26 12.28
N SER A 195 14.78 -3.18 13.61
CA SER A 195 15.16 -1.96 14.34
C SER A 195 16.60 -1.53 14.10
N LYS A 196 17.50 -2.48 13.77
CA LYS A 196 18.89 -2.19 13.37
C LYS A 196 18.99 -1.74 11.91
N ALA A 197 18.10 -2.21 11.05
CA ALA A 197 18.14 -1.93 9.62
C ALA A 197 17.39 -0.65 9.23
N ILE A 198 16.32 -0.31 9.95
CA ILE A 198 15.40 0.78 9.65
C ILE A 198 15.19 1.62 10.92
N ASP A 199 15.55 2.90 10.86
CA ASP A 199 15.14 3.85 11.89
C ASP A 199 13.67 4.21 11.67
N LEU A 200 12.81 3.85 12.63
CA LEU A 200 11.38 4.12 12.56
C LEU A 200 11.06 5.61 12.49
N LYS A 201 11.92 6.48 13.03
CA LYS A 201 11.74 7.94 12.92
C LYS A 201 11.90 8.41 11.48
N ASP A 202 12.72 7.72 10.69
CA ASP A 202 12.94 8.04 9.29
C ASP A 202 11.72 7.72 8.42
N LEU A 203 10.84 6.83 8.90
CA LEU A 203 9.58 6.52 8.22
C LEU A 203 8.55 7.66 8.31
N GLN A 204 8.74 8.61 9.24
CA GLN A 204 7.89 9.79 9.37
C GLN A 204 8.38 10.97 8.53
N ASP A 205 9.61 10.91 8.01
CA ASP A 205 10.18 11.93 7.13
C ASP A 205 9.86 11.59 5.66
N PRO A 206 9.08 12.43 4.95
CA PRO A 206 8.70 12.14 3.56
C PRO A 206 9.87 11.98 2.59
N GLN A 207 10.98 12.71 2.81
CA GLN A 207 12.15 12.62 1.94
C GLN A 207 12.92 11.32 2.17
N LYS A 208 13.06 10.92 3.44
CA LYS A 208 13.71 9.65 3.79
C LYS A 208 12.85 8.46 3.37
N MET A 209 11.53 8.55 3.55
CA MET A 209 10.58 7.57 3.05
C MET A 209 10.70 7.40 1.53
N SER A 210 10.68 8.52 0.78
CA SER A 210 10.85 8.47 -0.67
C SER A 210 12.14 7.74 -1.04
N LYS A 211 13.29 8.10 -0.44
CA LYS A 211 14.59 7.44 -0.70
C LYS A 211 14.58 5.95 -0.35
N LEU A 212 13.93 5.57 0.74
CA LEU A 212 13.77 4.16 1.14
C LEU A 212 12.97 3.40 0.07
N MET A 213 11.90 4.00 -0.46
CA MET A 213 11.10 3.41 -1.53
C MET A 213 11.85 3.36 -2.87
N GLU A 214 12.72 4.33 -3.18
CA GLU A 214 13.61 4.23 -4.35
C GLU A 214 14.53 3.00 -4.24
N ARG A 215 15.11 2.77 -3.05
CA ARG A 215 15.92 1.58 -2.78
C ARG A 215 15.09 0.30 -2.88
N PHE A 216 13.91 0.27 -2.25
CA PHE A 216 13.02 -0.89 -2.29
C PHE A 216 12.63 -1.25 -3.73
N THR A 217 12.15 -0.28 -4.52
CA THR A 217 11.70 -0.53 -5.90
C THR A 217 12.83 -1.01 -6.81
N ALA A 218 14.07 -0.55 -6.58
CA ALA A 218 15.24 -1.09 -7.28
C ALA A 218 15.55 -2.53 -6.87
N LEU A 219 15.51 -2.85 -5.57
CA LEU A 219 15.74 -4.21 -5.06
C LEU A 219 14.64 -5.19 -5.50
N TRP A 220 13.40 -4.74 -5.50
CA TRP A 220 12.25 -5.52 -5.97
C TRP A 220 12.41 -5.89 -7.44
N GLU A 221 12.79 -4.93 -8.29
CA GLU A 221 13.00 -5.17 -9.72
C GLU A 221 14.10 -6.20 -9.99
N LEU A 222 15.16 -6.25 -9.17
CA LEU A 222 16.23 -7.25 -9.34
C LEU A 222 15.74 -8.69 -9.09
N ASP A 223 14.85 -8.86 -8.13
CA ASP A 223 14.32 -10.18 -7.72
C ASP A 223 13.09 -10.59 -8.53
N HIS A 224 12.33 -9.61 -9.03
CA HIS A 224 11.07 -9.80 -9.76
C HIS A 224 11.14 -9.26 -11.19
N ALA A 225 12.34 -9.29 -11.80
CA ALA A 225 12.56 -8.74 -13.13
C ALA A 225 11.56 -9.34 -14.11
N THR A 226 10.66 -8.49 -14.61
CA THR A 226 9.93 -8.82 -15.83
C THR A 226 10.98 -9.01 -16.93
N SER A 227 10.87 -10.06 -17.73
CA SER A 227 11.94 -10.65 -18.56
C SER A 227 12.48 -9.78 -19.72
N SER A 228 12.68 -8.48 -19.51
CA SER A 228 13.23 -7.50 -20.45
C SER A 228 13.87 -6.28 -19.75
N TYR A 229 14.34 -6.40 -18.49
CA TYR A 229 15.12 -5.33 -17.85
C TYR A 229 16.55 -5.30 -18.41
N ASP A 230 16.91 -4.21 -19.09
CA ASP A 230 18.31 -3.86 -19.38
C ASP A 230 18.78 -2.81 -18.35
N PRO A 231 19.63 -3.19 -17.38
CA PRO A 231 20.18 -2.27 -16.38
C PRO A 231 20.95 -1.09 -17.00
N LEU A 232 21.46 -1.24 -18.22
CA LEU A 232 22.22 -0.22 -18.95
C LEU A 232 21.31 0.90 -19.47
N ALA A 233 20.02 0.66 -19.63
CA ALA A 233 19.06 1.69 -20.03
C ALA A 233 18.92 2.82 -18.99
N LEU A 234 19.21 2.53 -17.72
CA LEU A 234 19.20 3.51 -16.62
C LEU A 234 20.37 4.50 -16.73
N PHE A 235 21.51 4.05 -17.28
CA PHE A 235 22.70 4.87 -17.51
C PHE A 235 22.73 5.49 -18.92
N GLY A 236 21.81 5.08 -19.80
CA GLY A 236 21.81 5.40 -21.23
C GLY A 236 21.12 6.69 -21.66
N LYS A 237 20.53 7.50 -20.76
CA LYS A 237 19.82 8.74 -21.17
C LYS A 237 20.61 10.02 -20.90
N GLN A 238 21.69 10.20 -21.67
CA GLN A 238 22.13 11.55 -22.06
C GLN A 238 22.99 11.54 -23.35
N SER A 239 22.46 11.06 -24.47
CA SER A 239 22.76 11.59 -25.82
C SER A 239 21.97 10.83 -26.88
N GLY A 240 21.10 11.54 -27.59
CA GLY A 240 20.22 10.99 -28.64
C GLY A 240 20.93 10.59 -29.95
N PHE A 241 22.13 10.03 -29.89
CA PHE A 241 22.85 9.48 -31.04
C PHE A 241 23.76 8.34 -30.57
N GLY A 242 23.17 7.16 -30.33
CA GLY A 242 23.89 5.95 -29.98
C GLY A 242 23.59 4.84 -30.99
N ILE A 243 24.65 4.21 -31.50
CA ILE A 243 24.59 3.03 -32.37
C ILE A 243 23.84 1.92 -31.62
N SER A 244 22.77 1.38 -32.23
CA SER A 244 22.00 0.28 -31.61
C SER A 244 22.87 -0.96 -31.43
N SER A 245 22.59 -1.74 -30.38
CA SER A 245 23.22 -3.05 -30.13
C SER A 245 23.12 -3.98 -31.34
N ASP A 246 22.00 -3.92 -32.07
CA ASP A 246 21.81 -4.65 -33.33
C ASP A 246 22.77 -4.17 -34.44
N LEU A 247 23.07 -2.87 -34.51
CA LEU A 247 24.02 -2.34 -35.48
C LEU A 247 25.45 -2.80 -35.13
N LEU A 248 25.83 -2.82 -33.85
CA LEU A 248 27.13 -3.37 -33.41
C LEU A 248 27.27 -4.86 -33.71
N LEU A 249 26.20 -5.64 -33.49
CA LEU A 249 26.18 -7.07 -33.84
C LEU A 249 26.31 -7.28 -35.35
N SER A 250 25.64 -6.45 -36.16
CA SER A 250 25.75 -6.51 -37.63
C SER A 250 27.16 -6.19 -38.12
N ILE A 251 27.85 -5.23 -37.49
CA ILE A 251 29.25 -4.87 -37.80
C ILE A 251 30.21 -6.01 -37.45
N ASN A 252 29.97 -6.75 -36.37
CA ASN A 252 30.80 -7.90 -36.01
C ASN A 252 30.60 -9.11 -36.94
N THR A 253 29.48 -9.17 -37.66
CA THR A 253 29.21 -10.22 -38.67
C THR A 253 29.67 -9.85 -40.08
N LEU A 254 30.12 -8.61 -40.31
CA LEU A 254 30.71 -8.20 -41.59
C LEU A 254 32.08 -8.87 -41.74
N LYS A 255 32.10 -9.99 -42.47
CA LYS A 255 33.34 -10.55 -43.02
C LYS A 255 34.00 -9.49 -43.89
N LEU A 256 35.17 -9.01 -43.48
CA LEU A 256 36.09 -8.25 -44.32
C LEU A 256 36.51 -9.15 -45.48
N GLY A 257 35.78 -9.03 -46.60
CA GLY A 257 36.10 -9.70 -47.85
C GLY A 257 37.30 -9.04 -48.50
N GLY A 258 38.44 -9.72 -48.47
CA GLY A 258 39.60 -9.41 -49.29
C GLY A 258 39.81 -10.48 -50.34
N ARG A 259 39.60 -10.12 -51.61
CA ARG A 259 40.50 -10.39 -52.74
C ARG A 259 40.08 -9.57 -53.95
#